data_AF-A0A9E5I065-F1
#
_entry.id   AF-A0A9E5I065-F1
#
_cell.length_a   1.000
_cell.length_b   1.000
_cell.length_c   1.000
_cell.angle_alpha   90.00
_cell.angle_beta   90.00
_cell.angle_gamma   90.00
#
_symmetry.space_group_name_H-M   'P 1'
#
loop_
_entity.id
_entity.type
_entity.pdbx_description
1 polymer ?
#
loop_
_entity_poly.entity_id
_entity_poly.type
_entity_poly.pdbx_seq_one_letter_code
_entity_poly.pdbx_strand_id
1 'polypeptide(L)'
;MNNQSLAAWFHSALKEITIVGFQNTQLNQFCYEAKNRQNSFNRCLNQSSSYAGAIGLPQFMPGSILQFATDGDGDGVIDLRNNRRDAIFSVANFLKVHGWQPGMPIYFPVIENDKT
;
A
#
# COMPACT_ATOMS: atom_id res chain seq x y z
N MET A 1 4.71 9.60 37.61
CA MET A 1 4.70 8.65 36.48
C MET A 1 5.26 7.32 36.99
N ASN A 2 4.58 6.20 36.76
CA ASN A 2 5.01 4.89 37.24
C ASN A 2 5.81 4.14 36.15
N ASN A 3 6.59 3.13 36.54
CA ASN A 3 7.47 2.41 35.60
C ASN A 3 6.71 1.75 34.44
N GLN A 4 5.43 1.41 34.63
CA GLN A 4 4.56 0.89 33.56
C GLN A 4 4.16 1.96 32.54
N SER A 5 3.89 3.21 32.95
CA SER A 5 3.57 4.28 32.00
C SER A 5 4.77 4.70 31.16
N LEU A 6 5.98 4.67 31.74
CA LEU A 6 7.23 4.91 31.01
C LEU A 6 7.48 3.83 29.97
N ALA A 7 7.35 2.54 30.35
CA ALA A 7 7.52 1.44 29.41
C ALA A 7 6.52 1.49 28.25
N ALA A 8 5.23 1.82 28.51
CA ALA A 8 4.23 1.96 27.46
C ALA A 8 4.55 3.11 26.49
N TRP A 9 5.01 4.26 27.02
CA TRP A 9 5.43 5.39 26.22
C TRP A 9 6.66 5.07 25.36
N PHE A 10 7.66 4.39 25.92
CA PHE A 10 8.84 3.93 25.18
C PHE A 10 8.48 2.95 24.05
N HIS A 11 7.59 2.00 24.29
CA HIS A 11 7.14 1.07 23.24
C HIS A 11 6.32 1.79 22.16
N SER A 12 5.51 2.79 22.52
CA SER A 12 4.77 3.59 21.53
C SER A 12 5.73 4.39 20.65
N ALA A 13 6.71 5.06 21.25
CA ALA A 13 7.73 5.81 20.53
C ALA A 13 8.58 4.92 19.61
N LEU A 14 8.96 3.72 20.07
CA LEU A 14 9.70 2.76 19.24
C LEU A 14 8.87 2.24 18.06
N LYS A 15 7.56 2.03 18.25
CA LYS A 15 6.65 1.68 17.15
C LYS A 15 6.59 2.80 16.11
N GLU A 16 6.45 4.05 16.54
CA GLU A 16 6.46 5.20 15.63
C GLU A 16 7.78 5.32 14.86
N ILE A 17 8.92 5.23 15.54
CA ILE A 17 10.25 5.27 14.91
C ILE A 17 10.42 4.13 13.89
N THR A 18 9.96 2.93 14.22
CA THR A 18 10.05 1.76 13.32
C THR A 18 9.18 1.95 12.08
N ILE A 19 7.95 2.45 12.26
CA ILE A 19 7.01 2.73 11.17
C ILE A 19 7.59 3.80 10.22
N VAL A 20 8.09 4.91 10.78
CA VAL A 20 8.70 6.00 10.00
C VAL A 20 9.98 5.54 9.31
N GLY A 21 10.82 4.75 10.00
CA GLY A 21 12.04 4.17 9.44
C GLY A 21 11.75 3.27 8.25
N PHE A 22 10.80 2.35 8.39
CA PHE A 22 10.37 1.44 7.31
C PHE A 22 9.77 2.19 6.11
N GLN A 23 8.98 3.24 6.36
CA GLN A 23 8.43 4.11 5.31
C GLN A 23 9.52 4.83 4.54
N ASN A 24 10.52 5.40 5.23
CA ASN A 24 11.64 6.09 4.60
C ASN A 24 12.45 5.15 3.70
N THR A 25 12.67 3.90 4.10
CA THR A 25 13.36 2.91 3.26
C THR A 25 12.56 2.59 2.00
N GLN A 26 11.25 2.37 2.13
CA GLN A 26 10.40 2.06 0.97
C GLN A 26 10.28 3.24 0.00
N LEU A 27 10.13 4.46 0.53
CA LEU A 27 10.09 5.67 -0.29
C LEU A 27 11.42 5.86 -1.03
N ASN A 28 12.57 5.72 -0.36
CA ASN A 28 13.88 5.86 -1.02
C ASN A 28 14.07 4.86 -2.15
N GLN A 29 13.71 3.58 -1.94
CA GLN A 29 13.78 2.55 -2.98
C GLN A 29 12.86 2.89 -4.15
N PHE A 30 11.62 3.30 -3.86
CA PHE A 30 10.66 3.73 -4.87
C PHE A 30 11.18 4.92 -5.70
N CYS A 31 11.69 5.95 -5.04
CA CYS A 31 12.30 7.11 -5.68
C CYS A 31 13.47 6.73 -6.61
N TYR A 32 14.31 5.79 -6.16
CA TYR A 32 15.47 5.33 -6.91
C TYR A 32 15.06 4.55 -8.16
N GLU A 33 14.13 3.60 -8.04
CA GLU A 33 13.63 2.82 -9.17
C GLU A 33 12.84 3.67 -10.17
N ALA A 34 12.02 4.59 -9.68
CA ALA A 34 11.29 5.55 -10.50
C ALA A 34 12.20 6.45 -11.33
N LYS A 35 13.36 6.86 -10.78
CA LYS A 35 14.36 7.65 -11.51
C LYS A 35 14.98 6.86 -12.68
N ASN A 36 15.13 5.55 -12.52
CA ASN A 36 15.74 4.68 -13.54
C ASN A 36 14.74 4.22 -14.61
N ARG A 37 13.44 4.19 -14.33
CA ARG A 37 12.39 4.02 -15.34
C ARG A 37 12.10 5.37 -16.01
N GLN A 38 12.83 5.62 -17.09
CA GLN A 38 12.94 6.91 -17.81
C GLN A 38 11.62 7.53 -18.30
N ASN A 39 10.49 6.82 -18.22
CA ASN A 39 9.16 7.35 -18.52
C ASN A 39 8.25 7.13 -17.29
N SER A 40 7.67 8.24 -16.80
CA SER A 40 6.40 8.28 -16.04
C SER A 40 6.41 8.41 -14.50
N PHE A 41 7.54 8.62 -13.80
CA PHE A 41 7.50 8.88 -12.33
C PHE A 41 8.31 10.10 -11.86
N ASN A 42 8.11 11.26 -12.49
CA ASN A 42 8.70 12.55 -12.09
C ASN A 42 8.17 13.14 -10.76
N ARG A 43 7.64 12.34 -9.83
CA ARG A 43 6.87 12.86 -8.69
C ARG A 43 7.20 12.27 -7.32
N CYS A 44 8.30 11.56 -7.18
CA CYS A 44 8.62 10.81 -5.97
C CYS A 44 8.64 11.62 -4.65
N LEU A 45 8.91 12.94 -4.71
CA LEU A 45 8.94 13.83 -3.53
C LEU A 45 7.70 14.75 -3.40
N ASN A 46 6.74 14.69 -4.34
CA ASN A 46 5.58 15.58 -4.36
C ASN A 46 4.30 14.84 -4.75
N GLN A 47 4.02 13.73 -4.07
CA GLN A 47 2.72 13.07 -4.12
C GLN A 47 2.03 13.22 -2.78
N SER A 48 0.77 13.65 -2.77
CA SER A 48 -0.05 13.60 -1.57
C SER A 48 -0.21 12.13 -1.16
N SER A 49 0.31 11.78 0.01
CA SER A 49 0.21 10.45 0.61
C SER A 49 -0.54 10.52 1.93
N SER A 50 -1.00 9.38 2.44
CA SER A 50 -1.46 9.29 3.84
C SER A 50 -0.31 9.55 4.81
N TYR A 51 -0.63 9.71 6.10
CA TYR A 51 0.36 9.78 7.18
C TYR A 51 1.34 8.60 7.15
N ALA A 52 0.90 7.43 6.65
CA ALA A 52 1.73 6.23 6.55
C ALA A 52 2.48 6.08 5.21
N GLY A 53 2.42 7.08 4.32
CA GLY A 53 3.11 7.05 3.03
C GLY A 53 2.37 6.29 1.92
N ALA A 54 1.07 6.01 2.09
CA ALA A 54 0.26 5.36 1.06
C ALA A 54 -0.23 6.37 0.01
N ILE A 55 -0.12 6.00 -1.27
CA ILE A 55 -0.23 6.91 -2.41
C ILE A 55 -1.43 6.55 -3.30
N GLY A 56 -2.07 7.59 -3.84
CA GLY A 56 -3.06 7.49 -4.91
C GLY A 56 -4.41 6.90 -4.46
N LEU A 57 -5.31 6.71 -5.43
CA LEU A 57 -6.63 6.10 -5.22
C LEU A 57 -6.58 4.74 -4.50
N PRO A 58 -5.63 3.83 -4.79
CA PRO A 58 -5.61 2.53 -4.13
C PRO A 58 -4.91 2.55 -2.76
N GLN A 59 -4.38 3.71 -2.32
CA GLN A 59 -3.60 3.83 -1.09
C GLN A 59 -2.47 2.78 -1.02
N PHE A 60 -1.73 2.60 -2.11
CA PHE A 60 -0.62 1.65 -2.15
C PHE A 60 0.61 2.22 -1.44
N MET A 61 1.26 1.36 -0.66
CA MET A 61 2.61 1.64 -0.17
C MET A 61 3.60 1.63 -1.35
N PRO A 62 4.73 2.36 -1.26
CA PRO A 62 5.67 2.46 -2.38
C PRO A 62 6.15 1.10 -2.89
N GLY A 63 6.40 0.13 -2.01
CA GLY A 63 6.74 -1.24 -2.41
C GLY A 63 5.62 -1.94 -3.19
N SER A 64 4.36 -1.71 -2.81
CA SER A 64 3.20 -2.23 -3.55
C SER A 64 3.07 -1.59 -4.93
N ILE A 65 3.42 -0.30 -5.08
CA ILE A 65 3.42 0.36 -6.39
C ILE A 65 4.44 -0.31 -7.31
N LEU A 66 5.66 -0.57 -6.82
CA LEU A 66 6.71 -1.20 -7.62
C LEU A 66 6.33 -2.60 -8.12
N GLN A 67 5.61 -3.36 -7.30
CA GLN A 67 5.26 -4.75 -7.59
C GLN A 67 3.95 -4.91 -8.37
N PHE A 68 2.97 -4.04 -8.11
CA PHE A 68 1.60 -4.29 -8.56
C PHE A 68 1.01 -3.21 -9.45
N ALA A 69 1.61 -2.01 -9.51
CA ALA A 69 1.08 -0.96 -10.35
C ALA A 69 1.20 -1.30 -11.84
N THR A 70 0.13 -1.05 -12.59
CA THR A 70 0.04 -1.39 -14.01
C THR A 70 -0.66 -0.26 -14.76
N ASP A 71 -0.26 -0.08 -16.00
CA ASP A 71 -0.90 0.83 -16.94
C ASP A 71 -2.21 0.18 -17.43
N GLY A 72 -3.33 0.77 -17.00
CA GLY A 72 -4.67 0.22 -17.22
C GLY A 72 -5.36 0.75 -18.48
N ASP A 73 -4.83 1.80 -19.11
CA ASP A 73 -5.37 2.38 -20.34
C ASP A 73 -4.44 2.31 -21.54
N GLY A 74 -3.19 1.91 -21.35
CA GLY A 74 -2.20 1.62 -22.38
C GLY A 74 -1.48 2.86 -22.90
N ASP A 75 -1.48 3.98 -22.16
CA ASP A 75 -0.85 5.23 -22.57
C ASP A 75 0.67 5.29 -22.28
N GLY A 76 1.22 4.26 -21.63
CA GLY A 76 2.63 4.17 -21.23
C GLY A 76 2.99 4.91 -19.95
N VAL A 77 1.99 5.45 -19.24
CA VAL A 77 2.09 6.16 -17.97
C VAL A 77 1.30 5.39 -16.91
N ILE A 78 1.77 5.43 -15.66
CA ILE A 78 1.02 4.87 -14.53
C ILE A 78 0.69 6.02 -13.59
N ASP A 79 -0.53 6.54 -13.66
CA ASP A 79 -1.04 7.60 -12.78
C ASP A 79 -2.12 7.07 -11.82
N LEU A 80 -1.68 6.49 -10.70
CA LEU A 80 -2.57 5.99 -9.65
C LEU A 80 -3.40 7.07 -8.93
N ARG A 81 -3.15 8.36 -9.21
CA ARG A 81 -3.85 9.47 -8.55
C ARG A 81 -5.01 9.97 -9.38
N ASN A 82 -4.79 10.26 -10.66
CA ASN A 82 -5.83 10.87 -11.50
C ASN A 82 -6.42 9.87 -12.50
N ASN A 83 -5.70 8.81 -12.85
CA ASN A 83 -6.19 7.79 -13.76
C ASN A 83 -6.90 6.67 -13.00
N ARG A 84 -8.22 6.59 -13.17
CA ARG A 84 -9.03 5.54 -12.54
C ARG A 84 -8.74 4.17 -13.15
N ARG A 85 -8.37 4.09 -14.43
CA ARG A 85 -8.08 2.82 -15.10
C ARG A 85 -6.83 2.19 -14.51
N ASP A 86 -5.74 2.97 -14.39
CA ASP A 86 -4.51 2.51 -13.75
C ASP A 86 -4.75 2.05 -12.32
N ALA A 87 -5.52 2.81 -11.54
CA ALA A 87 -5.85 2.43 -10.17
C ALA A 87 -6.64 1.11 -10.10
N ILE A 88 -7.68 0.94 -10.91
CA ILE A 88 -8.52 -0.27 -10.93
C ILE A 88 -7.70 -1.48 -11.35
N PHE A 89 -6.93 -1.36 -12.44
CA PHE A 89 -6.12 -2.48 -12.94
C PHE A 89 -5.00 -2.84 -11.97
N SER A 90 -4.41 -1.85 -11.29
CA SER A 90 -3.39 -2.09 -10.25
C SER A 90 -3.97 -2.83 -9.05
N VAL A 91 -5.19 -2.49 -8.60
CA VAL A 91 -5.87 -3.24 -7.53
C VAL A 91 -6.24 -4.65 -8.00
N ALA A 92 -6.72 -4.80 -9.24
CA ALA A 92 -7.02 -6.11 -9.79
C ALA A 92 -5.77 -7.00 -9.86
N ASN A 93 -4.63 -6.45 -10.28
CA ASN A 93 -3.35 -7.14 -10.29
C ASN A 93 -2.91 -7.54 -8.86
N PHE A 94 -3.03 -6.61 -7.90
CA PHE A 94 -2.76 -6.89 -6.49
C PHE A 94 -3.58 -8.08 -5.98
N LEU A 95 -4.91 -8.06 -6.18
CA LEU A 95 -5.80 -9.14 -5.75
C LEU A 95 -5.45 -10.47 -6.43
N LYS A 96 -5.19 -10.45 -7.74
CA LYS A 96 -4.82 -11.64 -8.51
C LYS A 96 -3.55 -12.29 -7.98
N VAL A 97 -2.50 -11.51 -7.71
CA VAL A 97 -1.23 -12.04 -7.16
C VAL A 97 -1.42 -12.59 -5.75
N HIS A 98 -2.35 -12.02 -4.96
CA HIS A 98 -2.67 -12.50 -3.61
C HIS A 98 -3.71 -13.63 -3.58
N GLY A 99 -3.93 -14.31 -4.71
CA GLY A 99 -4.73 -15.54 -4.75
C GLY A 99 -6.23 -15.32 -4.84
N TRP A 100 -6.69 -14.14 -5.26
CA TRP A 100 -8.09 -13.93 -5.58
C TRP A 100 -8.59 -14.95 -6.61
N GLN A 101 -9.68 -15.64 -6.29
CA GLN A 101 -10.31 -16.63 -7.16
C GLN A 101 -11.63 -16.07 -7.70
N PRO A 102 -11.72 -15.79 -9.01
CA PRO A 102 -12.96 -15.33 -9.63
C PRO A 102 -14.11 -16.30 -9.39
N GLY A 103 -15.27 -15.78 -8.98
CA GLY A 103 -16.48 -16.57 -8.76
C GLY A 103 -16.57 -17.26 -7.39
N MET A 104 -15.52 -17.19 -6.55
CA MET A 104 -15.60 -17.70 -5.18
C MET A 104 -16.30 -16.70 -4.24
N PRO A 105 -17.13 -17.17 -3.30
CA PRO A 105 -17.71 -16.31 -2.27
C PRO A 105 -16.60 -15.81 -1.33
N ILE A 106 -16.74 -14.56 -0.88
CA ILE A 106 -15.77 -13.90 0.00
C ILE A 106 -15.92 -14.27 1.48
N TYR A 107 -17.04 -14.90 1.85
CA TYR A 107 -17.29 -15.43 3.19
C TYR A 107 -18.26 -16.61 3.10
N PHE A 108 -18.21 -17.48 4.10
CA PHE A 108 -19.20 -18.53 4.31
C PHE A 108 -19.91 -18.28 5.65
N PRO A 109 -21.24 -18.37 5.71
CA PRO A 109 -21.95 -18.25 6.98
C PRO A 109 -21.55 -19.41 7.90
N VAL A 110 -21.26 -19.09 9.15
CA VAL A 110 -21.08 -20.12 10.19
C VAL A 110 -22.43 -20.40 10.81
N ILE A 111 -22.88 -21.65 10.73
CA ILE A 111 -24.08 -22.11 11.42
C ILE A 111 -23.63 -22.60 12.79
N GLU A 112 -23.99 -21.85 13.83
CA GLU A 112 -23.79 -22.29 15.21
C GLU A 112 -24.98 -23.17 15.59
N ASN A 113 -24.73 -24.46 15.81
CA ASN A 113 -25.74 -25.35 16.35
C ASN A 113 -25.89 -25.02 17.82
N ASP A 114 -26.93 -24.25 18.16
CA ASP A 114 -27.29 -23.91 19.52
C ASP A 114 -27.40 -25.21 20.33
N LYS A 115 -26.51 -25.36 21.31
CA LYS A 115 -26.50 -26.55 22.18
C LYS A 115 -27.68 -26.41 23.13
N THR A 116 -28.64 -27.32 22.96
CA THR A 116 -29.65 -27.69 23.97
C THR A 116 -29.06 -27.83 25.37
#